data_AF-A0A348PC79-F1
#
_entry.id   AF-A0A348PC79-F1
#
_cell.length_a   1.000
_cell.length_b   1.000
_cell.length_c   1.000
_cell.angle_alpha   90.00
_cell.angle_beta   90.00
_cell.angle_gamma   90.00
#
_symmetry.space_group_name_H-M   'P 1'
#
loop_
_entity.id
_entity.type
_entity.pdbx_description
1 polymer ?
#
loop_
_entity_poly.entity_id
_entity_poly.type
_entity_poly.pdbx_seq_one_letter_code
_entity_poly.pdbx_strand_id
1 'polypeptide(L)'
;SPDDESRILHRQPARTTLRDLRPVMTGSEVVELQAAVDAVRMDQSLVDYVIALASATRTHEELQVGISPRGSLALAQSARATALLAGREYCVPEDVITNVIPVCAHRVVSRTYMHQGDTLTTRRILQQVLEQVASPS
;
A
#
# COMPACT_ATOMS: atom_id res chain seq x y z
N SER A 1 3.57 -8.65 -27.25
CA SER A 1 3.06 -9.48 -28.37
C SER A 1 3.38 -10.94 -28.10
N PRO A 2 2.62 -11.92 -28.63
CA PRO A 2 3.04 -13.33 -28.66
C PRO A 2 4.52 -13.52 -29.11
N ASP A 3 5.01 -12.65 -30.00
CA ASP A 3 6.42 -12.63 -30.42
C ASP A 3 7.40 -12.15 -29.34
N ASP A 4 7.01 -11.20 -28.48
CA ASP A 4 7.84 -10.74 -27.37
C ASP A 4 7.95 -11.81 -26.28
N GLU A 5 6.85 -12.54 -26.05
CA GLU A 5 6.78 -13.63 -25.10
C GLU A 5 7.64 -14.81 -25.57
N SER A 6 7.56 -15.16 -26.86
CA SER A 6 8.47 -16.12 -27.50
C SER A 6 9.95 -15.71 -27.36
N ARG A 7 10.28 -14.42 -27.57
CA ARG A 7 11.64 -13.89 -27.37
C ARG A 7 12.10 -14.04 -25.92
N ILE A 8 11.25 -13.78 -24.92
CA ILE A 8 11.61 -13.93 -23.51
C ILE A 8 11.89 -15.41 -23.16
N LEU A 9 11.05 -16.33 -23.64
CA LEU A 9 11.20 -17.77 -23.40
C LEU A 9 12.47 -18.35 -24.04
N HIS A 10 12.84 -17.88 -25.25
CA HIS A 10 14.06 -18.29 -25.93
C HIS A 10 15.34 -17.65 -25.36
N ARG A 11 15.26 -16.42 -24.85
CA ARG A 11 16.44 -15.68 -24.37
C ARG A 11 16.98 -16.19 -23.04
N GLN A 12 16.23 -17.06 -22.34
CA GLN A 12 16.55 -17.62 -21.01
C GLN A 12 17.29 -16.60 -20.13
N PRO A 13 16.65 -15.47 -19.77
CA PRO A 13 17.32 -14.29 -19.21
C PRO A 13 18.13 -14.59 -17.94
N ALA A 14 17.69 -15.59 -17.18
CA ALA A 14 18.37 -16.06 -15.98
C ALA A 14 19.81 -16.56 -16.23
N ARG A 15 20.12 -17.07 -17.43
CA ARG A 15 21.43 -17.65 -17.75
C ARG A 15 22.41 -16.66 -18.40
N THR A 16 21.90 -15.60 -19.01
CA THR A 16 22.70 -14.64 -19.81
C THR A 16 22.69 -13.24 -19.20
N THR A 17 21.51 -12.65 -18.98
CA THR A 17 21.37 -11.25 -18.52
C THR A 17 21.66 -11.06 -17.02
N LEU A 18 21.40 -12.07 -16.18
CA LEU A 18 21.67 -11.95 -14.74
C LEU A 18 23.16 -11.86 -14.40
N ARG A 19 24.06 -12.36 -15.26
CA ARG A 19 25.52 -12.32 -15.02
C ARG A 19 26.09 -10.90 -15.10
N ASP A 20 25.48 -10.04 -15.93
CA ASP A 20 25.93 -8.66 -16.15
C ASP A 20 25.14 -7.65 -15.31
N LEU A 21 24.20 -8.13 -14.48
CA LEU A 21 23.40 -7.27 -13.62
C LEU A 21 24.30 -6.65 -12.55
N ARG A 22 24.47 -5.32 -12.63
CA ARG A 22 25.22 -4.56 -11.62
C ARG A 22 24.29 -4.15 -10.49
N PRO A 23 24.75 -4.21 -9.23
CA PRO A 23 23.98 -3.69 -8.11
C PRO A 23 23.75 -2.19 -8.31
N VAL A 24 22.49 -1.76 -8.24
CA VAL A 24 22.10 -0.34 -8.29
C VAL A 24 22.03 0.28 -6.90
N MET A 25 22.05 -0.56 -5.86
CA MET A 25 22.08 -0.18 -4.47
C MET A 25 22.72 -1.29 -3.62
N THR A 26 23.24 -0.89 -2.47
CA THR A 26 23.84 -1.72 -1.43
C THR A 26 22.83 -1.96 -0.32
N GLY A 27 23.11 -2.95 0.55
CA GLY A 27 22.26 -3.21 1.71
C GLY A 27 22.22 -2.03 2.70
N SER A 28 23.33 -1.30 2.85
CA SER A 28 23.37 -0.09 3.69
C SER A 28 22.48 1.03 3.14
N GLU A 29 22.50 1.27 1.82
CA GLU A 29 21.62 2.26 1.19
C GLU A 29 20.14 1.91 1.38
N VAL A 30 19.77 0.62 1.41
CA VAL A 30 18.39 0.20 1.72
C VAL A 30 18.01 0.54 3.17
N VAL A 31 18.90 0.32 4.13
CA VAL A 31 18.66 0.66 5.54
C VAL A 31 18.56 2.18 5.74
N GLU A 32 19.40 2.93 5.04
CA GLU A 32 19.34 4.40 5.03
C GLU A 32 18.01 4.90 4.46
N LEU A 33 17.52 4.29 3.38
CA LEU A 33 16.20 4.61 2.82
C LEU A 33 15.06 4.27 3.78
N GLN A 34 15.14 3.17 4.52
CA GLN A 34 14.15 2.84 5.56
C GLN A 34 14.11 3.91 6.65
N ALA A 35 15.27 4.37 7.12
CA ALA A 35 15.35 5.47 8.09
C ALA A 35 14.83 6.79 7.51
N ALA A 36 15.09 7.06 6.23
CA ALA A 36 14.57 8.25 5.54
C ALA A 36 13.03 8.22 5.43
N VAL A 37 12.43 7.06 5.17
CA VAL A 37 10.96 6.90 5.19
C VAL A 37 10.41 7.22 6.58
N ASP A 38 11.05 6.72 7.64
CA ASP A 38 10.60 6.98 9.01
C ASP A 38 10.67 8.47 9.37
N ALA A 39 11.63 9.21 8.80
CA ALA A 39 11.81 10.65 9.03
C ALA A 39 10.79 11.55 8.32
N VAL A 40 10.06 11.06 7.29
CA VAL A 40 9.04 11.86 6.58
C VAL A 40 7.95 12.31 7.54
N ARG A 41 7.66 13.62 7.60
CA ARG A 41 6.66 14.16 8.53
C ARG A 41 5.24 13.76 8.12
N MET A 42 4.46 13.27 9.08
CA MET A 42 3.02 13.09 8.94
C MET A 42 2.34 13.90 10.03
N ASP A 43 1.56 14.90 9.62
CA ASP A 43 0.86 15.77 10.55
C ASP A 43 -0.29 15.04 11.25
N GLN A 44 -0.67 15.55 12.43
CA GLN A 44 -1.70 14.93 13.27
C GLN A 44 -3.02 14.73 12.52
N SER A 45 -3.40 15.66 11.63
CA SER A 45 -4.61 15.54 10.79
C SER A 45 -4.60 14.29 9.90
N LEU A 46 -3.44 13.92 9.36
CA LEU A 46 -3.27 12.70 8.54
C LEU A 46 -3.25 11.44 9.40
N VAL A 47 -2.66 11.52 10.60
CA VAL A 47 -2.72 10.42 11.58
C VAL A 47 -4.16 10.14 11.97
N ASP A 48 -4.92 11.19 12.28
CA ASP A 48 -6.34 11.11 12.62
C ASP A 48 -7.16 10.57 11.44
N TYR A 49 -6.84 10.97 10.21
CA TYR A 49 -7.46 10.43 9.01
C TYR A 49 -7.23 8.92 8.84
N VAL A 50 -6.00 8.44 9.02
CA VAL A 50 -5.67 6.99 9.01
C VAL A 50 -6.45 6.24 10.09
N ILE A 51 -6.58 6.81 11.29
CA ILE A 51 -7.35 6.23 12.39
C ILE A 51 -8.85 6.22 12.05
N ALA A 52 -9.38 7.29 11.46
CA ALA A 52 -10.77 7.40 11.06
C ALA A 52 -11.14 6.37 9.98
N LEU A 53 -10.30 6.21 8.95
CA LEU A 53 -10.43 5.15 7.95
C LEU A 53 -10.46 3.77 8.61
N ALA A 54 -9.50 3.49 9.49
CA ALA A 54 -9.45 2.20 10.17
C ALA A 54 -10.67 1.96 11.06
N SER A 55 -11.15 2.97 11.78
CA SER A 55 -12.38 2.90 12.58
C SER A 55 -13.61 2.65 11.72
N ALA A 56 -13.76 3.35 10.60
CA ALA A 56 -14.85 3.15 9.65
C ALA A 56 -14.88 1.71 9.13
N THR A 57 -13.72 1.10 8.82
CA THR A 57 -13.69 -0.32 8.42
C THR A 57 -14.06 -1.29 9.55
N ARG A 58 -13.77 -0.96 10.81
CA ARG A 58 -14.12 -1.82 11.97
C ARG A 58 -15.61 -1.81 12.27
N THR A 59 -16.31 -0.73 11.93
CA THR A 59 -17.76 -0.59 12.12
C THR A 59 -18.56 -0.85 10.86
N HIS A 60 -17.91 -1.15 9.72
CA HIS A 60 -18.58 -1.39 8.45
C HIS A 60 -19.38 -2.70 8.46
N GLU A 61 -20.66 -2.66 8.10
CA GLU A 61 -21.57 -3.81 8.20
C GLU A 61 -21.16 -5.01 7.34
N GLU A 62 -20.61 -4.73 6.15
CA GLU A 62 -20.14 -5.75 5.21
C GLU A 62 -18.81 -6.41 5.61
N LEU A 63 -18.12 -5.89 6.64
CA LEU A 63 -16.86 -6.45 7.13
C LEU A 63 -17.08 -7.26 8.42
N GLN A 64 -16.49 -8.45 8.44
CA GLN A 64 -16.30 -9.25 9.64
C GLN A 64 -15.03 -8.81 10.40
N VAL A 65 -13.98 -8.42 9.66
CA VAL A 65 -12.72 -7.93 10.23
C VAL A 65 -12.31 -6.66 9.48
N GLY A 66 -12.21 -5.54 10.21
CA GLY A 66 -11.68 -4.28 9.70
C GLY A 66 -10.16 -4.16 9.86
N ILE A 67 -9.63 -2.98 9.51
CA ILE A 67 -8.20 -2.67 9.62
C ILE A 67 -7.78 -2.69 11.11
N SER A 68 -6.78 -3.51 11.42
CA SER A 68 -6.18 -3.60 12.77
C SER A 68 -5.18 -2.46 13.03
N PRO A 69 -4.69 -2.27 14.28
CA PRO A 69 -3.63 -1.31 14.56
C PRO A 69 -2.36 -1.51 13.71
N ARG A 70 -1.99 -2.76 13.42
CA ARG A 70 -0.89 -3.09 12.50
C ARG A 70 -1.21 -2.72 11.04
N GLY A 71 -2.48 -2.77 10.68
CA GLY A 71 -3.04 -2.24 9.44
C GLY A 71 -2.78 -0.74 9.28
N SER A 72 -3.20 0.04 10.29
CA SER A 72 -3.00 1.49 10.32
C SER A 72 -1.51 1.88 10.27
N LEU A 73 -0.65 1.19 11.03
CA LEU A 73 0.79 1.44 11.01
C LEU A 73 1.39 1.24 9.62
N ALA A 74 1.04 0.13 8.95
CA ALA A 74 1.56 -0.14 7.60
C ALA A 74 1.04 0.86 6.56
N LEU A 75 -0.21 1.32 6.70
CA LEU A 75 -0.76 2.35 5.82
C LEU A 75 0.01 3.67 6.00
N ALA A 76 0.25 4.08 7.25
CA ALA A 76 1.03 5.28 7.54
C ALA A 76 2.47 5.20 7.02
N GLN A 77 3.13 4.04 7.18
CA GLN A 77 4.49 3.82 6.67
C GLN A 77 4.54 3.83 5.13
N SER A 78 3.53 3.25 4.48
CA SER A 78 3.43 3.25 3.00
C SER A 78 3.16 4.65 2.45
N ALA A 79 2.36 5.46 3.14
CA ALA A 79 2.15 6.87 2.81
C ALA A 79 3.46 7.67 2.91
N ARG A 80 4.23 7.49 4.00
CA ARG A 80 5.57 8.11 4.14
C ARG A 80 6.52 7.69 3.02
N ALA A 81 6.54 6.41 2.65
CA ALA A 81 7.35 5.92 1.54
C ALA A 81 6.92 6.55 0.20
N THR A 82 5.63 6.73 -0.01
CA THR A 82 5.09 7.38 -1.22
C THR A 82 5.50 8.84 -1.31
N ALA A 83 5.43 9.57 -0.20
CA ALA A 83 5.93 10.95 -0.10
C ALA A 83 7.43 11.05 -0.39
N LEU A 84 8.25 10.16 0.21
CA LEU A 84 9.69 10.13 -0.03
C LEU A 84 10.02 9.86 -1.50
N LEU A 85 9.35 8.87 -2.13
CA LEU A 85 9.51 8.55 -3.55
C LEU A 85 9.07 9.71 -4.47
N ALA A 86 8.15 10.55 -4.00
CA ALA A 86 7.74 11.79 -4.67
C ALA A 86 8.69 12.98 -4.37
N GLY A 87 9.79 12.78 -3.66
CA GLY A 87 10.76 13.82 -3.30
C GLY A 87 10.28 14.78 -2.21
N ARG A 88 9.28 14.39 -1.41
CA ARG A 88 8.72 15.20 -0.33
C ARG A 88 9.15 14.69 1.04
N GLU A 89 9.41 15.63 1.95
CA GLU A 89 9.72 15.36 3.36
C GLU A 89 8.48 15.37 4.26
N TYR A 90 7.28 15.46 3.67
CA TYR A 90 6.00 15.42 4.37
C TYR A 90 4.92 14.73 3.54
N CYS A 91 4.01 14.06 4.24
CA CYS A 91 2.84 13.43 3.63
C CYS A 91 1.76 14.45 3.27
N VAL A 92 1.02 14.16 2.21
CA VAL A 92 -0.25 14.81 1.83
C VAL A 92 -1.38 13.77 1.89
N PRO A 93 -2.66 14.17 1.87
CA PRO A 93 -3.77 13.23 1.96
C PRO A 93 -3.75 12.15 0.86
N GLU A 94 -3.33 12.50 -0.35
CA GLU A 94 -3.22 11.59 -1.49
C GLU A 94 -2.29 10.40 -1.18
N ASP A 95 -1.21 10.60 -0.41
CA ASP A 95 -0.30 9.52 -0.03
C ASP A 95 -0.97 8.44 0.82
N VAL A 96 -1.98 8.82 1.61
CA VAL A 96 -2.80 7.86 2.37
C VAL A 96 -3.77 7.18 1.42
N ILE A 97 -4.52 7.96 0.64
CA ILE A 97 -5.61 7.48 -0.24
C ILE A 97 -5.10 6.44 -1.25
N THR A 98 -3.97 6.72 -1.92
CA THR A 98 -3.42 5.81 -2.93
C THR A 98 -2.96 4.48 -2.34
N ASN A 99 -2.64 4.46 -1.04
CA ASN A 99 -2.15 3.28 -0.34
C ASN A 99 -3.23 2.47 0.37
N VAL A 100 -4.45 2.99 0.57
CA VAL A 100 -5.53 2.27 1.27
C VAL A 100 -5.82 0.91 0.63
N ILE A 101 -6.07 0.86 -0.69
CA ILE A 101 -6.39 -0.40 -1.35
C ILE A 101 -5.21 -1.38 -1.35
N PRO A 102 -4.00 -1.03 -1.85
CA PRO A 102 -2.90 -1.99 -1.91
C PRO A 102 -2.45 -2.49 -0.53
N VAL A 103 -2.54 -1.66 0.51
CA VAL A 103 -2.14 -2.04 1.87
C VAL A 103 -3.24 -2.79 2.61
N CYS A 104 -4.52 -2.41 2.45
CA CYS A 104 -5.59 -2.86 3.34
C CYS A 104 -6.52 -3.92 2.75
N ALA A 105 -6.63 -4.06 1.42
CA ALA A 105 -7.62 -4.97 0.80
C ALA A 105 -7.45 -6.44 1.21
N HIS A 106 -6.20 -6.86 1.46
CA HIS A 106 -5.87 -8.21 1.93
C HIS A 106 -5.84 -8.34 3.47
N ARG A 107 -6.13 -7.25 4.19
CA ARG A 107 -6.10 -7.17 5.67
C ARG A 107 -7.48 -7.05 6.30
N VAL A 108 -8.53 -7.01 5.49
CA VAL A 108 -9.92 -6.98 5.92
C VAL A 108 -10.62 -8.25 5.45
N VAL A 109 -11.68 -8.66 6.15
CA VAL A 109 -12.45 -9.87 5.84
C VAL A 109 -13.91 -9.47 5.66
N SER A 110 -14.50 -9.77 4.51
CA SER A 110 -15.93 -9.57 4.26
C SER A 110 -16.76 -10.60 5.04
N ARG A 111 -17.96 -10.20 5.48
CA ARG A 111 -18.94 -11.07 6.14
C ARG A 111 -19.60 -12.08 5.19
N THR A 112 -19.55 -11.84 3.88
CA THR A 112 -20.22 -12.69 2.89
C THR A 112 -19.44 -13.99 2.68
N TYR A 113 -19.99 -15.11 3.18
CA TYR A 113 -19.40 -16.45 3.13
C TYR A 113 -19.03 -16.95 1.72
N MET A 114 -19.72 -16.49 0.67
CA MET A 114 -19.41 -16.88 -0.72
C MET A 114 -18.12 -16.25 -1.26
N HIS A 115 -17.52 -15.31 -0.51
CA HIS A 115 -16.42 -14.45 -0.96
C HIS A 115 -15.27 -14.43 0.06
N GLN A 116 -15.05 -15.50 0.85
CA GLN A 116 -13.85 -15.60 1.68
C GLN A 116 -12.61 -15.48 0.79
N GLY A 117 -11.98 -14.30 0.82
CA GLY A 117 -10.80 -13.97 0.02
C GLY A 117 -11.06 -13.25 -1.31
N ASP A 118 -12.28 -12.81 -1.62
CA ASP A 118 -12.50 -11.99 -2.82
C ASP A 118 -11.97 -10.57 -2.62
N THR A 119 -10.78 -10.35 -3.20
CA THR A 119 -10.09 -9.06 -3.20
C THR A 119 -10.91 -7.97 -3.91
N LEU A 120 -11.81 -8.32 -4.84
CA LEU A 120 -12.67 -7.35 -5.52
C LEU A 120 -13.74 -6.80 -4.56
N THR A 121 -14.38 -7.67 -3.79
CA THR A 121 -15.36 -7.27 -2.77
C THR A 121 -14.73 -6.38 -1.70
N THR A 122 -13.58 -6.77 -1.14
CA THR A 122 -12.92 -5.95 -0.10
C THR A 122 -12.43 -4.62 -0.65
N ARG A 123 -11.96 -4.58 -1.90
CA ARG A 123 -11.59 -3.34 -2.60
C ARG A 123 -12.79 -2.41 -2.76
N ARG A 124 -13.96 -2.91 -3.19
CA ARG A 124 -15.19 -2.10 -3.29
C ARG A 124 -15.56 -1.48 -1.94
N ILE A 125 -15.55 -2.28 -0.87
CA ILE A 125 -15.89 -1.80 0.47
C ILE A 125 -14.92 -0.69 0.92
N LEU A 126 -13.61 -0.88 0.69
CA LEU A 126 -12.62 0.14 1.04
C LEU A 126 -12.76 1.43 0.21
N GLN A 127 -13.22 1.34 -1.04
CA GLN A 127 -13.56 2.53 -1.84
C GLN A 127 -14.73 3.30 -1.23
N GLN A 128 -15.78 2.62 -0.77
CA GLN A 128 -16.91 3.26 -0.09
C GLN A 128 -16.46 3.94 1.21
N VAL A 129 -15.55 3.32 1.96
CA VAL A 129 -14.98 3.93 3.17
C VAL A 129 -14.20 5.21 2.85
N LEU A 130 -13.43 5.22 1.75
CA LEU A 130 -12.72 6.42 1.29
C LEU A 130 -13.68 7.56 0.92
N GLU A 131 -14.84 7.24 0.35
CA GLU A 131 -15.87 8.23 -0.01
C GLU A 131 -16.61 8.79 1.23
N GLN A 132 -16.74 7.99 2.29
CA GLN A 132 -17.45 8.39 3.51
C GLN A 132 -16.59 9.19 4.49
N VAL A 133 -15.31 8.88 4.60
CA VAL A 133 -14.41 9.53 5.56
C VAL A 133 -13.80 10.77 4.92
N ALA A 134 -14.17 11.94 5.44
CA ALA A 134 -13.66 13.23 4.94
C ALA A 134 -12.12 13.30 5.03
N SER A 135 -11.49 13.57 3.88
CA SER A 135 -10.06 13.82 3.79
C SER A 135 -9.71 15.19 4.40
N PRO A 136 -8.60 15.33 5.12
CA PRO A 136 -8.16 16.63 5.61
C PRO A 136 -7.79 17.57 4.45
N SER A 137 -7.98 18.88 4.68
CA SER A 137 -7.65 19.95 3.73
C SER A 137 -6.16 20.31 3.74
#